data_AF-A0A6M3KXL3-F1
#
_entry.id   AF-A0A6M3KXL3-F1
#
_cell.length_a   1.000
_cell.length_b   1.000
_cell.length_c   1.000
_cell.angle_alpha   90.00
_cell.angle_beta   90.00
_cell.angle_gamma   90.00
#
_symmetry.space_group_name_H-M   'P 1'
#
loop_
_entity.id
_entity.type
_entity.pdbx_description
1 polymer ?
#
loop_
_entity_poly.entity_id
_entity_poly.type
_entity_poly.pdbx_seq_one_letter_code
_entity_poly.pdbx_strand_id
1 'polypeptide(L)'
;MSTPSTARTSFRSYLTPLIEGRAPITATTSSAGDAGGTTLIASSLVEYYDDFGQNGYFNGWYVNYDTAGTAAERRIKEFVPETGTIQVYRAFSAQTATSKAIEIHPYPLTDYNAAINLALKDVYSDGLYFNPKYDATLWGQNSYGTNDDFDKFTYSVPTAFQKFPTAIHLREAYIGEHDGGDGDTALSDSDRSWKTSELVGETVYNKTDGSSGTITANTSTTITATLAGGTDNDWDDDDEYIVAMSNRKPESFNDYKRTGLAQRGAFKFWADIPENYLIILEGEGPLTAYATDAGTTELYEDDARIVAMQAAYRFCEMMAARYGGDREEWNQKAQEWWTKFHNQTHGGLEKPSKLRIDRAWL
;
A
#
# COMPACT_ATOMS: atom_id res chain seq x y z
N MET A 1 9.84 -14.85 -16.33
CA MET A 1 8.57 -14.20 -15.91
C MET A 1 8.93 -12.82 -15.40
N SER A 2 8.12 -11.80 -15.71
CA SER A 2 8.27 -10.47 -15.12
C SER A 2 8.19 -10.58 -13.60
N THR A 3 8.99 -9.79 -12.89
CA THR A 3 8.88 -9.70 -11.42
C THR A 3 7.50 -9.14 -11.05
N PRO A 4 6.82 -9.68 -10.03
CA PRO A 4 5.56 -9.11 -9.58
C PRO A 4 5.80 -7.67 -9.11
N SER A 5 5.13 -6.70 -9.72
CA SER A 5 5.20 -5.32 -9.24
C SER A 5 4.20 -5.11 -8.09
N THR A 6 4.40 -4.04 -7.34
CA THR A 6 3.50 -3.62 -6.26
C THR A 6 2.09 -3.28 -6.72
N ALA A 7 1.85 -2.94 -7.99
CA ALA A 7 0.52 -2.65 -8.53
C ALA A 7 -0.33 -3.91 -8.78
N ARG A 8 -1.63 -3.85 -8.45
CA ARG A 8 -2.58 -4.97 -8.59
C ARG A 8 -2.65 -5.51 -10.02
N THR A 9 -2.62 -4.63 -11.02
CA THR A 9 -2.65 -5.00 -12.44
C THR A 9 -1.47 -5.88 -12.85
N SER A 10 -0.25 -5.52 -12.44
CA SER A 10 0.94 -6.34 -12.69
C SER A 10 0.89 -7.64 -11.92
N PHE A 11 0.34 -7.62 -10.70
CA PHE A 11 0.15 -8.83 -9.90
C PHE A 11 -0.82 -9.81 -10.57
N ARG A 12 -1.93 -9.32 -11.15
CA ARG A 12 -2.82 -10.13 -12.00
C ARG A 12 -2.07 -10.70 -13.20
N SER A 13 -1.28 -9.88 -13.89
CA SER A 13 -0.48 -10.34 -15.04
C SER A 13 0.52 -11.43 -14.68
N TYR A 14 1.01 -11.44 -13.44
CA TYR A 14 1.83 -12.52 -12.90
C TYR A 14 1.00 -13.75 -12.50
N LEU A 15 -0.20 -13.55 -11.95
CA LEU A 15 -1.10 -14.60 -11.47
C LEU A 15 -1.77 -15.40 -12.61
N THR A 16 -2.21 -14.75 -13.69
CA THR A 16 -2.92 -15.42 -14.80
C THR A 16 -2.11 -16.57 -15.41
N PRO A 17 -0.80 -16.43 -15.72
CA PRO A 17 0.04 -17.55 -16.16
C PRO A 17 0.09 -18.73 -15.19
N LEU A 18 0.02 -18.48 -13.87
CA LEU A 18 0.03 -19.55 -12.88
C LEU A 18 -1.27 -20.35 -12.92
N ILE A 19 -2.41 -19.67 -13.08
CA ILE A 19 -3.73 -20.32 -13.09
C ILE A 19 -3.99 -21.00 -14.44
N GLU A 20 -3.64 -20.34 -15.54
CA GLU A 20 -4.10 -20.70 -16.89
C GLU A 20 -3.02 -21.25 -17.79
N GLY A 21 -1.75 -21.17 -17.39
CA GLY A 21 -0.62 -21.49 -18.24
C GLY A 21 -0.33 -20.43 -19.32
N ARG A 22 -1.02 -19.27 -19.30
CA ARG A 22 -0.81 -18.17 -20.24
C ARG A 22 -0.97 -16.79 -19.61
N ALA A 23 -0.26 -15.81 -20.16
CA ALA A 23 -0.40 -14.40 -19.77
C ALA A 23 -1.77 -13.83 -20.18
N PRO A 24 -2.26 -12.79 -19.48
CA PRO A 24 -3.45 -12.09 -19.93
C PRO A 24 -3.15 -11.43 -21.29
N ILE A 25 -4.17 -11.34 -22.13
CA ILE A 25 -4.02 -10.69 -23.43
C ILE A 25 -4.26 -9.21 -23.22
N THR A 26 -3.27 -8.40 -23.60
CA THR A 26 -3.35 -6.94 -23.50
C THR A 26 -3.34 -6.33 -24.88
N ALA A 27 -4.13 -5.29 -25.07
CA ALA A 27 -4.19 -4.57 -26.34
C ALA A 27 -4.54 -3.10 -26.10
N THR A 28 -4.46 -2.31 -27.16
CA THR A 28 -4.91 -0.91 -27.15
C THR A 28 -6.01 -0.75 -28.20
N THR A 29 -7.10 -0.07 -27.83
CA THR A 29 -8.18 0.21 -28.79
C THR A 29 -7.64 1.06 -29.95
N SER A 30 -7.82 0.58 -31.18
CA SER A 30 -7.34 1.22 -32.40
C SER A 30 -8.39 2.11 -33.06
N SER A 31 -9.66 1.90 -32.75
CA SER A 31 -10.79 2.72 -33.21
C SER A 31 -11.78 2.93 -32.06
N ALA A 32 -12.59 3.98 -32.16
CA ALA A 32 -13.75 4.12 -31.30
C ALA A 32 -14.73 2.97 -31.58
N GLY A 33 -15.33 2.42 -30.53
CA GLY A 33 -16.42 1.46 -30.67
C GLY A 33 -17.72 2.12 -31.14
N ASP A 34 -18.82 1.40 -31.09
CA ASP A 34 -20.15 1.94 -31.39
C ASP A 34 -20.60 2.97 -30.34
N ALA A 35 -21.47 3.90 -30.74
CA ALA A 35 -21.97 4.96 -29.88
C ALA A 35 -22.78 4.46 -28.66
N GLY A 36 -23.32 3.23 -28.73
CA GLY A 36 -24.00 2.58 -27.62
C GLY A 36 -23.05 1.90 -26.62
N GLY A 37 -21.74 1.93 -26.85
CA GLY A 37 -20.74 1.35 -25.96
C GLY A 37 -20.81 -0.18 -25.89
N THR A 38 -21.30 -0.86 -26.92
CA THR A 38 -21.37 -2.34 -26.94
C THR A 38 -20.19 -3.01 -27.62
N THR A 39 -19.25 -2.23 -28.17
CA THR A 39 -18.08 -2.73 -28.88
C THR A 39 -16.80 -2.03 -28.46
N LEU A 40 -15.68 -2.75 -28.59
CA LEU A 40 -14.32 -2.24 -28.57
C LEU A 40 -13.62 -2.72 -29.82
N ILE A 41 -12.74 -1.92 -30.41
CA ILE A 41 -11.98 -2.31 -31.60
C ILE A 41 -10.50 -2.18 -31.27
N ALA A 42 -9.77 -3.29 -31.30
CA ALA A 42 -8.33 -3.33 -31.12
C ALA A 42 -7.71 -4.19 -32.23
N SER A 43 -7.25 -3.54 -33.30
CA SER A 43 -6.76 -4.22 -34.50
C SER A 43 -5.54 -5.11 -34.28
N SER A 44 -4.80 -4.93 -33.18
CA SER A 44 -3.72 -5.85 -32.80
C SER A 44 -4.27 -7.25 -32.48
N LEU A 45 -5.52 -7.36 -32.04
CA LEU A 45 -6.13 -8.64 -31.72
C LEU A 45 -6.42 -9.51 -32.94
N VAL A 46 -6.31 -8.97 -34.16
CA VAL A 46 -6.45 -9.75 -35.41
C VAL A 46 -5.43 -10.88 -35.47
N GLU A 47 -4.28 -10.77 -34.78
CA GLU A 47 -3.28 -11.85 -34.70
C GLU A 47 -3.76 -13.10 -33.95
N TYR A 48 -4.81 -12.98 -33.12
CA TYR A 48 -5.45 -14.12 -32.46
C TYR A 48 -6.49 -14.80 -33.36
N TYR A 49 -6.54 -14.41 -34.64
CA TYR A 49 -7.11 -15.22 -35.70
C TYR A 49 -6.17 -16.40 -35.95
N ASP A 50 -6.47 -17.56 -35.39
CA ASP A 50 -5.65 -18.74 -35.65
C ASP A 50 -5.88 -19.28 -37.08
N ASP A 51 -4.86 -19.96 -37.58
CA ASP A 51 -4.87 -20.70 -38.85
C ASP A 51 -5.93 -21.85 -38.89
N PHE A 52 -6.71 -22.04 -37.82
CA PHE A 52 -7.74 -23.08 -37.70
C PHE A 52 -9.17 -22.54 -37.87
N GLY A 53 -9.34 -21.23 -38.09
CA GLY A 53 -10.64 -20.63 -38.44
C GLY A 53 -11.68 -20.72 -37.33
N GLN A 54 -11.27 -20.85 -36.07
CA GLN A 54 -12.21 -20.84 -34.94
C GLN A 54 -12.68 -19.42 -34.65
N ASN A 55 -13.81 -19.06 -35.24
CA ASN A 55 -14.54 -17.85 -34.87
C ASN A 55 -14.92 -17.92 -33.38
N GLY A 56 -14.43 -16.94 -32.60
CA GLY A 56 -14.85 -16.76 -31.22
C GLY A 56 -13.87 -17.22 -30.14
N TYR A 57 -12.56 -17.18 -30.38
CA TYR A 57 -11.54 -17.53 -29.37
C TYR A 57 -11.76 -16.86 -28.00
N PHE A 58 -12.23 -15.60 -27.98
CA PHE A 58 -12.55 -14.86 -26.75
C PHE A 58 -14.03 -14.93 -26.33
N ASN A 59 -14.88 -15.69 -27.03
CA ASN A 59 -16.31 -15.73 -26.71
C ASN A 59 -16.52 -16.29 -25.30
N GLY A 60 -17.29 -15.57 -24.50
CA GLY A 60 -17.57 -15.92 -23.11
C GLY A 60 -16.51 -15.48 -22.10
N TRP A 61 -15.35 -14.98 -22.55
CA TRP A 61 -14.29 -14.40 -21.70
C TRP A 61 -14.70 -12.99 -21.23
N TYR A 62 -13.81 -12.31 -20.52
CA TYR A 62 -14.02 -11.00 -19.91
C TYR A 62 -12.99 -10.02 -20.43
N VAL A 63 -13.45 -8.83 -20.84
CA VAL A 63 -12.60 -7.68 -21.16
C VAL A 63 -12.71 -6.65 -20.05
N ASN A 64 -11.57 -6.17 -19.58
CA ASN A 64 -11.47 -5.01 -18.73
C ASN A 64 -11.03 -3.81 -19.57
N TYR A 65 -11.77 -2.72 -19.45
CA TYR A 65 -11.54 -1.50 -20.19
C TYR A 65 -11.49 -0.32 -19.22
N ASP A 66 -10.39 0.43 -19.25
CA ASP A 66 -10.22 1.61 -18.40
C ASP A 66 -10.91 2.84 -19.03
N THR A 67 -12.08 3.18 -18.48
CA THR A 67 -12.72 4.48 -18.74
C THR A 67 -12.34 5.47 -17.66
N ALA A 68 -11.47 6.42 -18.00
CA ALA A 68 -11.24 7.62 -17.18
C ALA A 68 -10.95 7.31 -15.69
N GLY A 69 -10.17 6.25 -15.43
CA GLY A 69 -9.76 5.87 -14.07
C GLY A 69 -10.74 4.92 -13.37
N THR A 70 -11.83 4.52 -14.01
CA THR A 70 -12.71 3.44 -13.52
C THR A 70 -12.67 2.27 -14.50
N ALA A 71 -11.98 1.22 -14.10
CA ALA A 71 -11.95 -0.06 -14.81
C ALA A 71 -13.36 -0.66 -14.87
N ALA A 72 -13.85 -0.94 -16.09
CA ALA A 72 -15.13 -1.56 -16.33
C ALA A 72 -14.94 -2.95 -16.95
N GLU A 73 -15.29 -3.99 -16.21
CA GLU A 73 -15.30 -5.36 -16.70
C GLU A 73 -16.58 -5.65 -17.50
N ARG A 74 -16.46 -6.34 -18.63
CA ARG A 74 -17.58 -6.84 -19.42
C ARG A 74 -17.32 -8.24 -19.95
N ARG A 75 -18.36 -9.08 -19.98
CA ARG A 75 -18.30 -10.38 -20.64
C ARG A 75 -18.42 -10.22 -22.16
N ILE A 76 -17.51 -10.85 -22.88
CA ILE A 76 -17.44 -10.88 -24.34
C ILE A 76 -18.54 -11.79 -24.86
N LYS A 77 -19.41 -11.20 -25.68
CA LYS A 77 -20.47 -11.91 -26.42
C LYS A 77 -19.90 -12.53 -27.68
N GLU A 78 -19.17 -11.74 -28.45
CA GLU A 78 -18.67 -12.13 -29.75
C GLU A 78 -17.34 -11.41 -30.03
N PHE A 79 -16.36 -12.15 -30.53
CA PHE A 79 -15.13 -11.60 -31.06
C PHE A 79 -15.10 -11.79 -32.58
N VAL A 80 -14.92 -10.69 -33.31
CA VAL A 80 -14.82 -10.64 -34.77
C VAL A 80 -13.35 -10.47 -35.13
N PRO A 81 -12.62 -11.57 -35.37
CA PRO A 81 -11.17 -11.55 -35.47
C PRO A 81 -10.66 -10.76 -36.67
N GLU A 82 -11.40 -10.69 -37.78
CA GLU A 82 -10.99 -9.97 -39.00
C GLU A 82 -10.78 -8.47 -38.77
N THR A 83 -11.42 -7.92 -37.74
CA THR A 83 -11.35 -6.49 -37.40
C THR A 83 -10.77 -6.25 -36.00
N GLY A 84 -10.54 -7.31 -35.22
CA GLY A 84 -10.22 -7.19 -33.79
C GLY A 84 -11.37 -6.56 -32.98
N THR A 85 -12.62 -6.71 -33.45
CA THR A 85 -13.80 -6.15 -32.76
C THR A 85 -14.28 -7.09 -31.68
N ILE A 86 -14.40 -6.59 -30.46
CA ILE A 86 -15.01 -7.26 -29.32
C ILE A 86 -16.41 -6.69 -29.13
N GLN A 87 -17.45 -7.53 -29.18
CA GLN A 87 -18.80 -7.19 -28.74
C GLN A 87 -19.03 -7.70 -27.32
N VAL A 88 -19.66 -6.89 -26.47
CA VAL A 88 -19.96 -7.24 -25.08
C VAL A 88 -21.45 -7.40 -24.83
N TYR A 89 -21.83 -8.23 -23.86
CA TYR A 89 -23.24 -8.44 -23.50
C TYR A 89 -23.93 -7.21 -22.91
N ARG A 90 -23.17 -6.38 -22.18
CA ARG A 90 -23.67 -5.17 -21.51
C ARG A 90 -22.83 -3.99 -21.94
N ALA A 91 -23.48 -2.91 -22.35
CA ALA A 91 -22.81 -1.67 -22.74
C ALA A 91 -21.89 -1.11 -21.63
N PHE A 92 -20.83 -0.42 -22.05
CA PHE A 92 -20.10 0.53 -21.21
C PHE A 92 -20.96 1.78 -20.93
N SER A 93 -20.56 2.61 -19.98
CA SER A 93 -21.28 3.85 -19.65
C SER A 93 -21.22 4.90 -20.76
N ALA A 94 -20.29 4.75 -21.70
CA ALA A 94 -20.09 5.60 -22.87
C ALA A 94 -19.48 4.78 -24.02
N GLN A 95 -19.44 5.38 -25.21
CA GLN A 95 -18.67 4.87 -26.34
C GLN A 95 -17.21 4.63 -25.93
N THR A 96 -16.66 3.48 -26.35
CA THR A 96 -15.25 3.18 -26.10
C THR A 96 -14.37 4.05 -27.00
N ALA A 97 -13.41 4.74 -26.40
CA ALA A 97 -12.53 5.67 -27.07
C ALA A 97 -11.33 4.94 -27.70
N THR A 98 -10.66 5.60 -28.65
CA THR A 98 -9.37 5.17 -29.19
C THR A 98 -8.26 5.29 -28.15
N SER A 99 -7.18 4.53 -28.35
CA SER A 99 -5.94 4.61 -27.57
C SER A 99 -6.13 4.29 -26.08
N LYS A 100 -7.01 3.35 -25.77
CA LYS A 100 -7.26 2.87 -24.41
C LYS A 100 -6.73 1.45 -24.23
N ALA A 101 -6.03 1.22 -23.13
CA ALA A 101 -5.57 -0.10 -22.77
C ALA A 101 -6.76 -1.00 -22.40
N ILE A 102 -6.70 -2.25 -22.86
CA ILE A 102 -7.63 -3.32 -22.50
C ILE A 102 -6.87 -4.55 -22.05
N GLU A 103 -7.50 -5.32 -21.16
CA GLU A 103 -7.04 -6.64 -20.73
C GLU A 103 -8.14 -7.66 -20.96
N ILE A 104 -7.80 -8.83 -21.49
CA ILE A 104 -8.76 -9.91 -21.77
C ILE A 104 -8.36 -11.14 -20.95
N HIS A 105 -9.31 -11.65 -20.18
CA HIS A 105 -9.14 -12.76 -19.24
C HIS A 105 -10.27 -13.78 -19.42
N PRO A 106 -10.00 -15.10 -19.34
CA PRO A 106 -11.04 -16.13 -19.41
C PRO A 106 -12.09 -16.06 -18.30
N TYR A 107 -11.70 -15.54 -17.14
CA TYR A 107 -12.54 -15.43 -15.95
C TYR A 107 -12.74 -13.96 -15.54
N PRO A 108 -13.77 -13.64 -14.74
CA PRO A 108 -13.96 -12.30 -14.19
C PRO A 108 -12.73 -11.82 -13.40
N LEU A 109 -12.25 -10.61 -13.68
CA LEU A 109 -11.24 -9.90 -12.87
C LEU A 109 -11.66 -9.77 -11.42
N THR A 110 -12.98 -9.68 -11.13
CA THR A 110 -13.46 -9.68 -9.75
C THR A 110 -13.04 -10.93 -8.99
N ASP A 111 -12.94 -12.08 -9.66
CA ASP A 111 -12.51 -13.34 -9.04
C ASP A 111 -11.00 -13.36 -8.80
N TYR A 112 -10.17 -12.88 -9.73
CA TYR A 112 -8.73 -12.71 -9.47
C TYR A 112 -8.48 -11.73 -8.33
N ASN A 113 -9.17 -10.59 -8.32
CA ASN A 113 -9.02 -9.58 -7.27
C ASN A 113 -9.46 -10.13 -5.90
N ALA A 114 -10.55 -10.89 -5.84
CA ALA A 114 -10.99 -11.55 -4.62
C ALA A 114 -9.97 -12.59 -4.15
N ALA A 115 -9.43 -13.43 -5.05
CA ALA A 115 -8.42 -14.42 -4.73
C ALA A 115 -7.12 -13.76 -4.20
N ILE A 116 -6.66 -12.67 -4.81
CA ILE A 116 -5.51 -11.88 -4.36
C ILE A 116 -5.76 -11.34 -2.94
N ASN A 117 -6.92 -10.74 -2.69
CA ASN A 117 -7.24 -10.19 -1.36
C ASN A 117 -7.37 -11.28 -0.29
N LEU A 118 -7.93 -12.44 -0.64
CA LEU A 118 -7.99 -13.58 0.28
C LEU A 118 -6.60 -14.14 0.56
N ALA A 119 -5.73 -14.24 -0.45
CA ALA A 119 -4.35 -14.67 -0.26
C ALA A 119 -3.54 -13.70 0.61
N LEU A 120 -3.67 -12.39 0.37
CA LEU A 120 -3.13 -11.36 1.26
C LEU A 120 -3.72 -11.46 2.66
N LYS A 121 -4.98 -11.86 2.80
CA LYS A 121 -5.54 -12.09 4.13
C LYS A 121 -4.90 -13.31 4.78
N ASP A 122 -4.80 -14.45 4.10
CA ASP A 122 -4.31 -15.70 4.71
C ASP A 122 -2.82 -15.66 5.06
N VAL A 123 -1.98 -15.24 4.10
CA VAL A 123 -0.52 -15.18 4.28
C VAL A 123 -0.17 -14.29 5.47
N TYR A 124 -0.97 -13.26 5.72
CA TYR A 124 -0.67 -12.23 6.73
C TYR A 124 -1.53 -12.35 8.00
N SER A 125 -2.72 -12.98 7.96
CA SER A 125 -3.58 -13.16 9.14
C SER A 125 -2.96 -14.09 10.17
N ASP A 126 -2.16 -15.05 9.71
CA ASP A 126 -1.42 -15.99 10.55
C ASP A 126 -0.24 -15.30 11.27
N GLY A 127 -0.01 -14.02 10.99
CA GLY A 127 1.03 -13.22 11.63
C GLY A 127 2.44 -13.72 11.32
N LEU A 128 2.63 -14.30 10.13
CA LEU A 128 3.91 -14.79 9.62
C LEU A 128 4.65 -13.75 8.78
N TYR A 129 3.93 -12.83 8.16
CA TYR A 129 4.47 -11.76 7.33
C TYR A 129 3.84 -10.43 7.76
N PHE A 130 4.59 -9.34 7.70
CA PHE A 130 4.14 -7.99 8.06
C PHE A 130 4.89 -6.97 7.22
N ASN A 131 4.27 -5.81 6.96
CA ASN A 131 5.04 -4.69 6.46
C ASN A 131 5.83 -4.08 7.60
N PRO A 132 7.15 -3.85 7.41
CA PRO A 132 7.89 -3.03 8.33
C PRO A 132 7.20 -1.67 8.37
N LYS A 133 6.71 -1.30 9.55
CA LYS A 133 6.20 0.02 9.83
C LYS A 133 7.28 0.78 10.57
N TYR A 134 7.59 1.94 10.02
CA TYR A 134 8.43 2.92 10.63
C TYR A 134 7.57 4.16 10.85
N ASP A 135 7.39 4.52 12.10
CA ASP A 135 6.61 5.70 12.47
C ASP A 135 7.49 6.60 13.33
N ALA A 136 7.84 7.76 12.78
CA ALA A 136 8.59 8.79 13.46
C ALA A 136 7.69 9.94 13.92
N THR A 137 6.37 9.76 13.90
CA THR A 137 5.39 10.80 14.25
C THR A 137 4.80 10.61 15.63
N LEU A 138 5.35 9.70 16.43
CA LEU A 138 4.93 9.63 17.83
C LEU A 138 5.62 10.71 18.64
N TRP A 139 4.88 11.80 18.74
CA TRP A 139 5.12 12.85 19.71
C TRP A 139 4.62 12.35 21.05
N GLY A 140 5.20 12.86 22.14
CA GLY A 140 4.58 12.71 23.45
C GLY A 140 3.16 13.24 23.37
N GLN A 141 2.19 12.34 23.21
CA GLN A 141 0.78 12.58 23.50
C GLN A 141 0.58 12.77 25.01
N ASN A 142 1.44 13.58 25.62
CA ASN A 142 1.12 14.26 26.84
C ASN A 142 0.08 15.29 26.45
N SER A 143 -1.18 14.88 26.53
CA SER A 143 -2.16 15.81 27.04
C SER A 143 -1.60 16.30 28.38
N TYR A 144 -0.95 17.46 28.40
CA TYR A 144 -0.53 18.21 29.59
C TYR A 144 -1.75 18.69 30.41
N GLY A 145 -2.81 17.87 30.50
CA GLY A 145 -4.16 18.30 30.89
C GLY A 145 -4.91 17.37 31.85
N THR A 146 -4.33 16.24 32.25
CA THR A 146 -4.85 15.47 33.40
C THR A 146 -3.86 15.59 34.55
N ASN A 147 -4.33 16.04 35.72
CA ASN A 147 -3.54 16.23 36.95
C ASN A 147 -2.91 14.95 37.53
N ASP A 148 -2.82 13.86 36.75
CA ASP A 148 -2.20 12.62 37.18
C ASP A 148 -0.79 12.54 36.60
N ASP A 149 0.19 12.87 37.43
CA ASP A 149 1.64 12.80 37.13
C ASP A 149 2.10 11.43 36.60
N PHE A 150 1.27 10.39 36.69
CA PHE A 150 1.56 9.07 36.15
C PHE A 150 1.23 8.89 34.66
N ASP A 151 0.28 9.65 34.11
CA ASP A 151 -0.14 9.50 32.71
C ASP A 151 0.79 10.23 31.72
N LYS A 152 1.58 11.20 32.19
CA LYS A 152 2.53 12.01 31.39
C LYS A 152 3.71 11.25 30.76
N PHE A 153 3.77 9.95 30.96
CA PHE A 153 4.82 9.09 30.45
C PHE A 153 4.25 7.93 29.64
N THR A 154 2.94 7.92 29.39
CA THR A 154 2.26 6.85 28.68
C THR A 154 2.03 7.23 27.22
N TYR A 155 2.69 6.51 26.33
CA TYR A 155 2.59 6.69 24.88
C TYR A 155 1.67 5.65 24.27
N SER A 156 0.81 6.07 23.35
CA SER A 156 -0.03 5.18 22.56
C SER A 156 0.69 4.79 21.28
N VAL A 157 0.76 3.49 20.98
CA VAL A 157 1.25 3.03 19.67
C VAL A 157 0.14 3.26 18.64
N PRO A 158 0.46 3.80 17.44
CA PRO A 158 -0.51 4.03 16.39
C PRO A 158 -1.24 2.75 16.02
N THR A 159 -2.53 2.87 15.68
CA THR A 159 -3.39 1.75 15.29
C THR A 159 -2.91 1.05 14.01
N ALA A 160 -2.03 1.70 13.24
CA ALA A 160 -1.32 1.13 12.11
C ALA A 160 -0.38 -0.02 12.51
N PHE A 161 0.00 -0.16 13.78
CA PHE A 161 0.77 -1.31 14.27
C PHE A 161 -0.16 -2.44 14.71
N GLN A 162 0.01 -3.62 14.11
CA GLN A 162 -0.77 -4.82 14.44
C GLN A 162 -0.28 -5.50 15.73
N LYS A 163 1.00 -5.32 16.06
CA LYS A 163 1.65 -5.80 17.28
C LYS A 163 2.37 -4.64 17.98
N PHE A 164 2.77 -4.85 19.23
CA PHE A 164 3.71 -3.95 19.87
C PHE A 164 4.99 -3.80 19.02
N PRO A 165 5.58 -2.60 18.90
CA PRO A 165 6.80 -2.35 18.13
C PRO A 165 7.90 -3.35 18.43
N THR A 166 8.60 -3.80 17.39
CA THR A 166 9.76 -4.68 17.53
C THR A 166 10.97 -3.92 18.05
N ALA A 167 11.06 -2.62 17.78
CA ALA A 167 12.04 -1.72 18.36
C ALA A 167 11.44 -0.32 18.59
N ILE A 168 11.96 0.36 19.60
CA ILE A 168 11.73 1.77 19.86
C ILE A 168 13.09 2.43 19.75
N HIS A 169 13.17 3.54 19.01
CA HIS A 169 14.37 4.34 18.90
C HIS A 169 14.06 5.77 19.32
N LEU A 170 15.08 6.47 19.80
CA LEU A 170 15.03 7.89 20.08
C LEU A 170 15.94 8.61 19.09
N ARG A 171 15.46 9.74 18.56
CA ARG A 171 16.25 10.63 17.71
C ARG A 171 16.25 12.02 18.34
N GLU A 172 17.43 12.63 18.47
CA GLU A 172 17.53 14.01 18.94
C GLU A 172 16.67 14.94 18.07
N ALA A 173 15.98 15.87 18.72
CA ALA A 173 15.15 16.87 18.07
C ALA A 173 15.31 18.23 18.76
N TYR A 174 15.05 19.31 18.02
CA TYR A 174 14.78 20.60 18.65
C TYR A 174 13.30 20.65 19.01
N ILE A 175 13.00 21.04 20.24
CA ILE A 175 11.66 21.35 20.69
C ILE A 175 11.61 22.83 21.06
N GLY A 176 10.45 23.45 21.10
CA GLY A 176 10.31 24.81 21.62
C GLY A 176 8.88 25.28 21.53
N GLU A 177 8.71 26.59 21.72
CA GLU A 177 7.43 27.27 21.70
C GLU A 177 7.56 28.45 20.73
N HIS A 178 6.56 28.64 19.88
CA HIS A 178 6.50 29.79 19.00
C HIS A 178 6.13 31.02 19.82
N ASP A 179 6.94 32.07 19.71
CA ASP A 179 6.75 33.34 20.41
C ASP A 179 6.52 34.51 19.44
N GLY A 180 6.05 34.18 18.23
CA GLY A 180 5.62 35.13 17.20
C GLY A 180 4.17 35.59 17.38
N GLY A 181 3.54 36.03 16.29
CA GLY A 181 2.12 36.36 16.29
C GLY A 181 1.25 35.20 15.84
N ASP A 182 -0.07 35.35 16.02
CA ASP A 182 -1.08 34.42 15.51
C ASP A 182 -1.18 34.41 13.99
N GLY A 183 -1.43 33.22 13.41
CA GLY A 183 -1.54 33.01 11.97
C GLY A 183 -0.25 33.28 11.19
N ASP A 184 0.91 33.17 11.84
CA ASP A 184 2.19 33.42 11.22
C ASP A 184 2.58 32.29 10.26
N THR A 185 3.09 32.66 9.08
CA THR A 185 3.59 31.69 8.08
C THR A 185 4.98 31.13 8.39
N ALA A 186 5.64 31.67 9.41
CA ALA A 186 6.98 31.28 9.83
C ALA A 186 7.01 31.22 11.36
N LEU A 187 7.62 30.16 11.86
CA LEU A 187 7.86 29.99 13.27
C LEU A 187 8.92 30.98 13.74
N SER A 188 8.69 31.61 14.89
CA SER A 188 9.64 32.44 15.62
C SER A 188 9.82 31.84 17.01
N ASP A 189 11.07 31.67 17.44
CA ASP A 189 11.41 31.30 18.82
C ASP A 189 12.66 32.08 19.22
N SER A 190 12.47 33.14 20.01
CA SER A 190 13.53 34.07 20.42
C SER A 190 14.50 33.48 21.44
N ASP A 191 14.12 32.39 22.13
CA ASP A 191 14.97 31.66 23.08
C ASP A 191 15.93 30.69 22.37
N ARG A 192 15.76 30.47 21.06
CA ARG A 192 16.61 29.58 20.25
C ARG A 192 17.79 30.30 19.60
N SER A 193 18.81 29.51 19.30
CA SER A 193 20.00 29.96 18.60
C SER A 193 20.50 28.87 17.64
N TRP A 194 19.70 28.60 16.61
CA TRP A 194 20.09 27.68 15.54
C TRP A 194 21.21 28.25 14.69
N LYS A 195 21.95 27.38 14.01
CA LYS A 195 22.82 27.83 12.92
C LYS A 195 21.96 28.12 11.70
N THR A 196 22.18 29.26 11.06
CA THR A 196 21.50 29.64 9.82
C THR A 196 21.63 28.55 8.76
N SER A 197 20.51 28.19 8.15
CA SER A 197 20.38 27.16 7.12
C SER A 197 20.72 25.71 7.55
N GLU A 198 20.98 25.44 8.83
CA GLU A 198 21.25 24.08 9.32
C GLU A 198 20.02 23.17 9.25
N LEU A 199 18.82 23.74 9.37
CA LEU A 199 17.57 22.98 9.45
C LEU A 199 16.88 22.83 8.08
N VAL A 200 17.44 23.40 7.01
CA VAL A 200 16.84 23.34 5.67
C VAL A 200 16.79 21.90 5.18
N GLY A 201 15.59 21.45 4.78
CA GLY A 201 15.31 20.07 4.36
C GLY A 201 14.82 19.16 5.48
N GLU A 202 14.95 19.58 6.74
CA GLU A 202 14.36 18.87 7.88
C GLU A 202 12.84 19.09 7.95
N THR A 203 12.15 18.30 8.77
CA THR A 203 10.71 18.45 9.00
C THR A 203 10.46 19.14 10.34
N VAL A 204 9.64 20.19 10.32
CA VAL A 204 9.07 20.80 11.51
C VAL A 204 7.62 20.34 11.68
N TYR A 205 7.21 20.10 12.93
CA TYR A 205 5.85 19.74 13.30
C TYR A 205 5.33 20.78 14.30
N ASN A 206 4.14 21.30 14.06
CA ASN A 206 3.35 22.04 15.04
C ASN A 206 2.60 21.01 15.90
N LYS A 207 2.95 20.93 17.20
CA LYS A 207 2.38 19.95 18.13
C LYS A 207 0.95 20.33 18.54
N THR A 208 0.61 21.61 18.53
CA THR A 208 -0.69 22.11 18.97
C THR A 208 -1.80 21.65 18.04
N ASP A 209 -1.60 21.82 16.73
CA ASP A 209 -2.63 21.58 15.72
C ASP A 209 -2.41 20.30 14.90
N GLY A 210 -1.23 19.67 15.04
CA GLY A 210 -0.82 18.44 14.36
C GLY A 210 -0.31 18.62 12.93
N SER A 211 -0.12 19.86 12.47
CA SER A 211 0.41 20.16 11.14
C SER A 211 1.93 19.98 11.07
N SER A 212 2.45 19.83 9.85
CA SER A 212 3.90 19.71 9.63
C SER A 212 4.30 20.23 8.26
N GLY A 213 5.59 20.56 8.10
CA GLY A 213 6.13 21.05 6.84
C GLY A 213 7.64 20.81 6.71
N THR A 214 8.12 20.78 5.47
CA THR A 214 9.56 20.78 5.19
C THR A 214 10.11 22.19 5.33
N ILE A 215 11.19 22.33 6.11
CA ILE A 215 11.86 23.60 6.34
C ILE A 215 12.58 24.04 5.06
N THR A 216 12.23 25.22 4.57
CA THR A 216 12.82 25.82 3.37
C THR A 216 13.87 26.89 3.69
N ALA A 217 13.78 27.49 4.87
CA ALA A 217 14.76 28.44 5.40
C ALA A 217 14.72 28.41 6.92
N ASN A 218 15.86 28.67 7.56
CA ASN A 218 15.92 28.99 8.98
C ASN A 218 17.01 30.02 9.26
N THR A 219 16.74 30.93 10.20
CA THR A 219 17.75 31.82 10.81
C THR A 219 18.17 31.26 12.18
N SER A 220 18.71 32.09 13.07
CA SER A 220 18.98 31.70 14.45
C SER A 220 17.73 31.49 15.30
N THR A 221 16.62 32.17 14.96
CA THR A 221 15.40 32.25 15.78
C THR A 221 14.12 32.11 14.93
N THR A 222 14.21 31.83 13.64
CA THR A 222 13.02 31.64 12.79
C THR A 222 13.16 30.43 11.89
N ILE A 223 12.03 29.77 11.59
CA ILE A 223 11.91 28.66 10.65
C ILE A 223 10.77 28.97 9.67
N THR A 224 11.05 28.80 8.37
CA THR A 224 10.03 28.93 7.31
C THR A 224 9.70 27.56 6.74
N ALA A 225 8.46 27.13 6.89
CA ALA A 225 7.91 25.91 6.32
C ALA A 225 6.46 26.15 5.91
N THR A 226 6.01 25.50 4.84
CA THR A 226 4.58 25.45 4.52
C THR A 226 3.97 24.28 5.26
N LEU A 227 3.15 24.56 6.27
CA LEU A 227 2.50 23.52 7.07
C LEU A 227 1.28 22.94 6.34
N ALA A 228 1.02 21.65 6.60
CA ALA A 228 -0.15 20.95 6.14
C ALA A 228 -0.48 19.77 7.06
N GLY A 229 -1.74 19.30 6.98
CA GLY A 229 -2.21 18.08 7.66
C GLY A 229 -2.79 18.27 9.06
N GLY A 230 -2.68 19.47 9.63
CA GLY A 230 -3.26 19.83 10.93
C GLY A 230 -4.58 20.59 10.82
N THR A 231 -5.02 21.10 11.97
CA THR A 231 -6.32 21.79 12.10
C THR A 231 -6.30 23.19 11.49
N ASP A 232 -5.22 23.96 11.66
CA ASP A 232 -5.13 25.35 11.20
C ASP A 232 -4.04 25.52 10.11
N ASN A 233 -2.91 24.82 10.24
CA ASN A 233 -1.78 24.82 9.30
C ASN A 233 -1.03 26.17 9.19
N ASP A 234 -0.99 26.91 10.27
CA ASP A 234 -0.17 28.09 10.53
C ASP A 234 0.48 27.98 11.93
N TRP A 235 1.16 29.05 12.36
CA TRP A 235 1.75 29.17 13.68
C TRP A 235 0.98 30.21 14.49
N ASP A 236 0.50 29.83 15.66
CA ASP A 236 -0.10 30.70 16.66
C ASP A 236 0.83 30.95 17.85
N ASP A 237 0.67 32.09 18.54
CA ASP A 237 1.40 32.37 19.78
C ASP A 237 1.20 31.22 20.78
N ASP A 238 2.27 30.85 21.48
CA ASP A 238 2.35 29.68 22.37
C ASP A 238 2.28 28.29 21.67
N ASP A 239 2.40 28.22 20.33
CA ASP A 239 2.44 26.92 19.65
C ASP A 239 3.70 26.13 19.99
N GLU A 240 3.53 24.95 20.55
CA GLU A 240 4.65 24.05 20.77
C GLU A 240 5.09 23.39 19.46
N TYR A 241 6.39 23.27 19.23
CA TYR A 241 6.92 22.65 18.02
C TYR A 241 8.02 21.63 18.26
N ILE A 242 8.29 20.83 17.23
CA ILE A 242 9.44 19.93 17.16
C ILE A 242 10.05 19.92 15.76
N VAL A 243 11.39 19.97 15.68
CA VAL A 243 12.18 19.81 14.45
C VAL A 243 12.90 18.47 14.50
N ALA A 244 12.55 17.57 13.58
CA ALA A 244 13.17 16.26 13.47
C ALA A 244 14.51 16.35 12.74
N MET A 245 15.61 16.04 13.44
CA MET A 245 16.96 16.12 12.89
C MET A 245 17.33 14.85 12.12
N SER A 246 17.09 14.79 10.82
CA SER A 246 17.36 13.60 9.99
C SER A 246 18.84 13.20 9.96
N ASN A 247 19.75 14.18 10.12
CA ASN A 247 21.19 13.91 10.22
C ASN A 247 21.62 13.23 11.53
N ARG A 248 20.71 13.10 12.51
CA ARG A 248 20.95 12.39 13.77
C ARG A 248 20.47 10.95 13.64
N LYS A 249 21.43 10.04 13.82
CA LYS A 249 21.17 8.61 13.82
C LYS A 249 20.26 8.26 15.01
N PRO A 250 19.14 7.56 14.79
CA PRO A 250 18.32 7.04 15.88
C PRO A 250 19.10 6.06 16.76
N GLU A 251 18.92 6.16 18.06
CA GLU A 251 19.49 5.28 19.06
C GLU A 251 18.43 4.33 19.60
N SER A 252 18.76 3.05 19.75
CA SER A 252 17.82 2.07 20.28
C SER A 252 17.50 2.35 21.75
N PHE A 253 16.22 2.37 22.08
CA PHE A 253 15.70 2.65 23.41
C PHE A 253 14.99 1.43 24.00
N ASN A 254 15.46 1.00 25.16
CA ASN A 254 14.99 -0.22 25.82
C ASN A 254 14.42 0.03 27.23
N ASP A 255 14.44 1.28 27.70
CA ASP A 255 13.95 1.64 29.04
C ASP A 255 12.47 2.04 29.01
N TYR A 256 11.62 1.06 28.70
CA TYR A 256 10.17 1.24 28.66
C TYR A 256 9.45 0.06 29.30
N LYS A 257 8.25 0.31 29.82
CA LYS A 257 7.35 -0.70 30.36
C LYS A 257 6.07 -0.74 29.54
N ARG A 258 5.75 -1.88 28.95
CA ARG A 258 4.46 -2.04 28.24
C ARG A 258 3.30 -1.87 29.22
N THR A 259 2.32 -1.06 28.84
CA THR A 259 1.11 -0.78 29.63
C THR A 259 -0.12 -1.14 28.80
N GLY A 260 -1.19 -1.61 29.45
CA GLY A 260 -2.42 -2.04 28.79
C GLY A 260 -2.50 -3.53 28.42
N LEU A 261 -3.72 -3.99 28.16
CA LEU A 261 -3.99 -5.36 27.69
C LEU A 261 -3.60 -5.49 26.21
N ALA A 262 -3.14 -6.67 25.81
CA ALA A 262 -2.76 -7.00 24.42
C ALA A 262 -3.98 -7.10 23.47
N GLN A 263 -4.92 -6.16 23.53
CA GLN A 263 -5.97 -6.03 22.54
C GLN A 263 -5.40 -5.33 21.30
N ARG A 264 -5.65 -5.89 20.12
CA ARG A 264 -5.13 -5.39 18.83
C ARG A 264 -5.41 -3.88 18.69
N GLY A 265 -4.38 -3.10 18.40
CA GLY A 265 -4.50 -1.68 18.07
C GLY A 265 -4.62 -0.72 19.26
N ALA A 266 -4.43 -1.19 20.50
CA ALA A 266 -4.44 -0.35 21.70
C ALA A 266 -3.18 -0.54 22.56
N PHE A 267 -2.03 -0.74 21.91
CA PHE A 267 -0.78 -0.91 22.64
C PHE A 267 -0.35 0.41 23.25
N LYS A 268 0.08 0.38 24.51
CA LYS A 268 0.68 1.51 25.19
C LYS A 268 2.01 1.10 25.81
N PHE A 269 2.87 2.07 26.05
CA PHE A 269 4.04 1.87 26.89
C PHE A 269 4.29 3.11 27.74
N TRP A 270 4.80 2.88 28.93
CA TRP A 270 5.32 3.88 29.83
C TRP A 270 6.82 4.04 29.60
N ALA A 271 7.31 5.26 29.47
CA ALA A 271 8.74 5.56 29.38
C ALA A 271 9.03 6.99 29.86
N ASP A 272 10.12 7.17 30.59
CA ASP A 272 10.65 8.50 30.92
C ASP A 272 11.65 8.90 29.83
N ILE A 273 11.18 9.73 28.88
CA ILE A 273 11.94 10.13 27.70
C ILE A 273 12.20 11.63 27.82
N PRO A 274 13.46 12.08 27.70
CA PRO A 274 13.75 13.51 27.71
C PRO A 274 13.04 14.22 26.57
N GLU A 275 12.55 15.43 26.81
CA GLU A 275 11.69 16.16 25.88
C GLU A 275 12.40 16.49 24.54
N ASN A 276 13.73 16.50 24.52
CA ASN A 276 14.54 16.76 23.31
C ASN A 276 14.71 15.53 22.39
N TYR A 277 13.84 14.53 22.49
CA TYR A 277 13.86 13.34 21.64
C TYR A 277 12.51 13.08 20.96
N LEU A 278 12.61 12.67 19.70
CA LEU A 278 11.52 12.09 18.92
C LEU A 278 11.49 10.58 19.11
N ILE A 279 10.29 10.03 19.37
CA ILE A 279 10.08 8.59 19.45
C ILE A 279 9.86 8.05 18.05
N ILE A 280 10.62 7.01 17.74
CA ILE A 280 10.56 6.31 16.49
C ILE A 280 10.19 4.87 16.78
N LEU A 281 9.03 4.44 16.28
CA LEU A 281 8.61 3.06 16.38
C LEU A 281 8.94 2.30 15.12
N GLU A 282 9.57 1.15 15.32
CA GLU A 282 9.79 0.16 14.28
C GLU A 282 9.01 -1.10 14.63
N GLY A 283 8.20 -1.60 13.71
CA GLY A 283 7.34 -2.73 14.00
C GLY A 283 6.60 -3.23 12.78
N GLU A 284 5.46 -3.83 13.05
CA GLU A 284 4.72 -4.63 12.09
C GLU A 284 3.31 -4.06 11.93
N GLY A 285 2.95 -3.63 10.73
CA GLY A 285 1.60 -3.16 10.40
C GLY A 285 0.83 -4.15 9.53
N PRO A 286 -0.52 -4.04 9.49
CA PRO A 286 -1.29 -4.83 8.56
C PRO A 286 -0.95 -4.37 7.14
N LEU A 287 -0.84 -5.31 6.22
CA LEU A 287 -0.92 -4.97 4.81
C LEU A 287 -2.33 -4.50 4.51
N THR A 288 -2.42 -3.31 3.93
CA THR A 288 -3.67 -2.81 3.40
C THR A 288 -4.03 -3.66 2.19
N ALA A 289 -5.27 -4.13 2.14
CA ALA A 289 -5.81 -4.71 0.92
C ALA A 289 -5.74 -3.66 -0.19
N TYR A 290 -5.50 -4.10 -1.42
CA TYR A 290 -5.57 -3.22 -2.58
C TYR A 290 -6.96 -2.57 -2.67
N ALA A 291 -7.05 -1.27 -2.41
CA ALA A 291 -8.29 -0.52 -2.50
C ALA A 291 -8.66 -0.19 -3.96
N THR A 292 -7.66 -0.07 -4.84
CA THR A 292 -7.81 0.26 -6.26
C THR A 292 -6.85 -0.56 -7.12
N ASP A 293 -7.05 -0.58 -8.43
CA ASP A 293 -6.15 -1.27 -9.37
C ASP A 293 -4.77 -0.61 -9.48
N ALA A 294 -4.71 0.71 -9.29
CA ALA A 294 -3.48 1.48 -9.17
C ALA A 294 -2.87 1.43 -7.75
N GLY A 295 -3.59 0.84 -6.78
CA GLY A 295 -3.09 0.71 -5.41
C GLY A 295 -1.80 -0.10 -5.41
N THR A 296 -0.75 0.46 -4.83
CA THR A 296 0.50 -0.25 -4.59
C THR A 296 0.44 -0.88 -3.21
N THR A 297 0.93 -2.10 -3.11
CA THR A 297 1.24 -2.72 -1.82
C THR A 297 2.74 -2.99 -1.78
N GLU A 298 3.36 -2.88 -0.62
CA GLU A 298 4.80 -3.11 -0.46
C GLU A 298 5.08 -4.62 -0.36
N LEU A 299 4.83 -5.35 -1.44
CA LEU A 299 5.28 -6.73 -1.56
C LEU A 299 6.68 -6.73 -2.17
N TYR A 300 7.65 -7.30 -1.46
CA TYR A 300 8.94 -7.64 -2.04
C TYR A 300 8.81 -8.82 -3.00
N GLU A 301 9.81 -9.03 -3.86
CA GLU A 301 9.71 -10.03 -4.95
C GLU A 301 9.35 -11.43 -4.44
N ASP A 302 10.00 -11.89 -3.37
CA ASP A 302 9.74 -13.22 -2.79
C ASP A 302 8.37 -13.29 -2.11
N ASP A 303 7.97 -12.25 -1.38
CA ASP A 303 6.65 -12.17 -0.76
C ASP A 303 5.55 -12.18 -1.82
N ALA A 304 5.75 -11.44 -2.91
CA ALA A 304 4.80 -11.38 -4.01
C ALA A 304 4.62 -12.74 -4.69
N ARG A 305 5.69 -13.53 -4.81
CA ARG A 305 5.61 -14.91 -5.31
C ARG A 305 4.79 -15.80 -4.37
N ILE A 306 5.02 -15.71 -3.06
CA ILE A 306 4.29 -16.48 -2.04
C ILE A 306 2.80 -16.12 -2.08
N VAL A 307 2.47 -14.83 -2.11
CA VAL A 307 1.09 -14.34 -2.23
C VAL A 307 0.46 -14.80 -3.53
N ALA A 308 1.20 -14.83 -4.64
CA ALA A 308 0.67 -15.26 -5.93
C ALA A 308 0.34 -16.76 -5.94
N MET A 309 1.18 -17.59 -5.31
CA MET A 309 0.89 -19.02 -5.14
C MET A 309 -0.37 -19.24 -4.28
N GLN A 310 -0.50 -18.50 -3.17
CA GLN A 310 -1.70 -18.57 -2.34
C GLN A 310 -2.94 -18.04 -3.09
N ALA A 311 -2.79 -16.99 -3.92
CA ALA A 311 -3.87 -16.45 -4.74
C ALA A 311 -4.32 -17.46 -5.80
N ALA A 312 -3.38 -18.19 -6.43
CA ALA A 312 -3.71 -19.25 -7.37
C ALA A 312 -4.49 -20.39 -6.69
N TYR A 313 -4.09 -20.78 -5.47
CA TYR A 313 -4.84 -21.73 -4.65
C TYR A 313 -6.27 -21.25 -4.37
N ARG A 314 -6.43 -20.04 -3.85
CA ARG A 314 -7.75 -19.46 -3.54
C ARG A 314 -8.62 -19.29 -4.76
N PHE A 315 -8.04 -18.92 -5.90
CA PHE A 315 -8.76 -18.85 -7.16
C PHE A 315 -9.32 -20.23 -7.55
N CYS A 316 -8.49 -21.28 -7.50
CA CYS A 316 -8.93 -22.64 -7.82
C CYS A 316 -10.05 -23.12 -6.89
N GLU A 317 -9.99 -22.82 -5.60
CA GLU A 317 -11.08 -23.14 -4.65
C GLU A 317 -12.39 -22.41 -5.01
N MET A 318 -12.31 -21.12 -5.34
CA MET A 318 -13.47 -20.34 -5.77
C MET A 318 -14.10 -20.91 -7.05
N MET A 319 -13.27 -21.32 -8.00
CA MET A 319 -13.71 -21.94 -9.25
C MET A 319 -14.36 -23.31 -9.02
N ALA A 320 -13.76 -24.16 -8.19
CA ALA A 320 -14.32 -25.46 -7.80
C ALA A 320 -15.70 -25.33 -7.15
N ALA A 321 -15.93 -24.26 -6.37
CA ALA A 321 -17.21 -23.99 -5.73
C ALA A 321 -18.28 -23.49 -6.73
N ARG A 322 -17.89 -22.74 -7.76
CA ARG A 322 -18.83 -22.11 -8.71
C ARG A 322 -19.16 -23.00 -9.91
N TYR A 323 -18.19 -23.72 -10.46
CA TYR A 323 -18.32 -24.46 -11.71
C TYR A 323 -18.33 -25.96 -11.44
N GLY A 324 -19.49 -26.47 -11.01
CA GLY A 324 -19.67 -27.86 -10.57
C GLY A 324 -19.34 -28.94 -11.60
N GLY A 325 -19.26 -28.62 -12.90
CA GLY A 325 -18.89 -29.57 -13.96
C GLY A 325 -17.42 -30.00 -13.92
N ASP A 326 -16.52 -29.09 -13.51
CA ASP A 326 -15.06 -29.31 -13.54
C ASP A 326 -14.45 -29.30 -12.13
N ARG A 327 -15.28 -29.56 -11.11
CA ARG A 327 -14.90 -29.43 -9.70
C ARG A 327 -13.67 -30.28 -9.33
N GLU A 328 -13.55 -31.48 -9.89
CA GLU A 328 -12.44 -32.38 -9.62
C GLU A 328 -11.11 -31.83 -10.17
N GLU A 329 -11.11 -31.28 -11.38
CA GLU A 329 -9.94 -30.64 -11.98
C GLU A 329 -9.49 -29.43 -11.15
N TRP A 330 -10.43 -28.58 -10.74
CA TRP A 330 -10.12 -27.41 -9.92
C TRP A 330 -9.60 -27.79 -8.53
N ASN A 331 -10.15 -28.83 -7.91
CA ASN A 331 -9.64 -29.35 -6.65
C ASN A 331 -8.22 -29.90 -6.79
N GLN A 332 -7.92 -30.61 -7.88
CA GLN A 332 -6.57 -31.08 -8.16
C GLN A 332 -5.59 -29.92 -8.31
N LYS A 333 -5.92 -28.91 -9.13
CA LYS A 333 -5.11 -27.69 -9.29
C LYS A 333 -4.91 -26.96 -7.95
N ALA A 334 -5.93 -26.87 -7.12
CA ALA A 334 -5.81 -26.29 -5.79
C ALA A 334 -4.80 -27.07 -4.92
N GLN A 335 -4.86 -28.40 -4.90
CA GLN A 335 -3.91 -29.22 -4.14
C GLN A 335 -2.47 -29.08 -4.64
N GLU A 336 -2.27 -28.96 -5.96
CA GLU A 336 -0.94 -28.70 -6.54
C GLU A 336 -0.37 -27.36 -6.07
N TRP A 337 -1.18 -26.30 -6.11
CA TRP A 337 -0.77 -24.97 -5.64
C TRP A 337 -0.53 -24.93 -4.13
N TRP A 338 -1.38 -25.57 -3.34
CA TRP A 338 -1.19 -25.72 -1.90
C TRP A 338 0.14 -26.40 -1.56
N THR A 339 0.46 -27.48 -2.27
CA THR A 339 1.73 -28.21 -2.11
C THR A 339 2.93 -27.33 -2.45
N LYS A 340 2.88 -26.59 -3.58
CA LYS A 340 3.93 -25.65 -3.97
C LYS A 340 4.13 -24.54 -2.93
N PHE A 341 3.03 -23.95 -2.44
CA PHE A 341 3.06 -22.93 -1.40
C PHE A 341 3.69 -23.47 -0.09
N HIS A 342 3.34 -24.68 0.35
CA HIS A 342 3.94 -25.30 1.54
C HIS A 342 5.42 -25.57 1.39
N ASN A 343 5.83 -26.13 0.25
CA ASN A 343 7.24 -26.42 -0.01
C ASN A 343 8.08 -25.14 -0.02
N GLN A 344 7.55 -24.04 -0.57
CA GLN A 344 8.25 -22.76 -0.59
C GLN A 344 8.37 -22.14 0.81
N THR A 345 7.33 -22.25 1.63
CA THR A 345 7.26 -21.60 2.95
C THR A 345 7.95 -22.40 4.07
N HIS A 346 8.01 -23.74 3.96
CA HIS A 346 8.52 -24.63 5.03
C HIS A 346 9.77 -25.43 4.62
N GLY A 347 10.08 -25.54 3.33
CA GLY A 347 11.08 -26.45 2.78
C GLY A 347 12.53 -25.95 2.70
N GLY A 348 12.86 -24.78 3.25
CA GLY A 348 14.26 -24.34 3.33
C GLY A 348 14.59 -22.97 2.72
N LEU A 349 13.60 -22.12 2.44
CA LEU A 349 13.88 -20.69 2.60
C LEU A 349 14.08 -20.49 4.11
N GLU A 350 15.31 -20.21 4.54
CA GLU A 350 15.51 -19.53 5.81
C GLU A 350 14.47 -18.41 5.82
N LYS A 351 13.52 -18.42 6.78
CA LYS A 351 12.59 -17.30 6.98
C LYS A 351 13.40 -16.05 6.70
N PRO A 352 13.05 -15.19 5.71
CA PRO A 352 13.91 -14.09 5.29
C PRO A 352 14.41 -13.43 6.55
N SER A 353 15.70 -13.63 6.82
CA SER A 353 16.24 -13.68 8.18
C SER A 353 16.32 -12.27 8.69
N LYS A 354 15.17 -11.76 9.19
CA LYS A 354 14.93 -10.35 9.52
C LYS A 354 15.49 -9.45 8.43
N LEU A 355 14.63 -9.08 7.47
CA LEU A 355 14.81 -7.96 6.54
C LEU A 355 15.88 -6.99 7.07
N ARG A 356 17.13 -7.23 6.68
CA ARG A 356 18.23 -6.39 7.09
C ARG A 356 18.03 -5.21 6.16
N ILE A 357 17.29 -4.20 6.63
CA ILE A 357 17.27 -2.90 5.99
C ILE A 357 18.75 -2.55 5.86
N ASP A 358 19.29 -2.67 4.64
CA ASP A 358 20.64 -2.23 4.37
C ASP A 358 20.64 -0.75 4.73
N ARG A 359 21.30 -0.45 5.87
CA ARG A 359 21.47 0.86 6.48
C ARG A 359 22.36 1.76 5.60
N ALA A 360 22.10 1.80 4.31
CA ALA A 360 22.89 2.58 3.39
C ALA A 360 22.48 4.06 3.42
N TRP A 361 21.25 4.39 3.80
CA TRP A 361 20.80 5.79 3.91
C TRP A 361 19.71 5.96 5.00
N LEU A 362 20.18 5.97 6.24
CA LEU A 362 19.73 6.76 7.40
C LEU A 362 21.02 7.29 8.05
#